data_AF-A0A949WPK8-F1
#
_entry.id   AF-A0A949WPK8-F1
#
_cell.length_a   1.000
_cell.length_b   1.000
_cell.length_c   1.000
_cell.angle_alpha   90.00
_cell.angle_beta   90.00
_cell.angle_gamma   90.00
#
_symmetry.space_group_name_H-M   'P 1'
#
loop_
_entity.id
_entity.type
_entity.pdbx_description
1 polymer ?
#
loop_
_entity_poly.entity_id
_entity_poly.type
_entity_poly.pdbx_seq_one_letter_code
_entity_poly.pdbx_strand_id
1 'polypeptide(L)'
;MRTRKLLTAALALFISLSPFGILQFDKVKASENQIQDVLRIGGADRFETSVEVAKHGWTNSKDIVIAEAEGDNDFADAITGTSLAYYLDCPILLTKINSTPDIVKDEISKLGVKNIYILGGTGVISKSQEDAFKAKGYNTVRIAGMDRFDTACKAADILNSNSKVTKIYIASGYTFQYPLIAAPYAASERAVILFTDGKNLDSTTKNEIVKLGVKDVSIVGSSGIIAYSVSEQLSDLGIKPFRVNGNTPQSIASNFVNISGINNKGISVVSDKMFPDALSASILTAKNGYNMLLVGDEFNYTINNNVKHAFIFGGTGAVSDSIENYIKNLGNTKDISDNQIYQLLENSRLAEEDIILSVECKSSKDEKIPMPKQYDSYEKIKDFLSNYYTDDCVTTIMKDFSQLTTVDGKLVSPPGGNLGVSFSEGVWTLNSRENIDNNTIQVSYTRHDLDKVMDNISVTLSWTDNTWKISSLKYY
;
A
#
# COMPACT_ATOMS: atom_id res chain seq x y z
N MET A 1 97.09 22.28 3.58
CA MET A 1 96.45 23.21 4.54
C MET A 1 94.94 23.14 4.42
N ARG A 2 94.26 22.46 5.34
CA ARG A 2 93.02 22.94 5.98
C ARG A 2 92.64 21.98 7.09
N THR A 3 92.35 22.60 8.22
CA THR A 3 92.25 22.05 9.57
C THR A 3 90.95 21.29 9.78
N ARG A 4 91.08 20.20 10.57
CA ARG A 4 89.98 19.49 11.21
C ARG A 4 89.29 20.38 12.26
N LYS A 5 87.97 20.27 12.36
CA LYS A 5 87.25 20.35 13.65
C LYS A 5 86.25 19.21 13.71
N LEU A 6 86.31 18.48 14.82
CA LEU A 6 85.36 17.45 15.24
C LEU A 6 83.96 18.03 15.38
N LEU A 7 82.92 17.20 15.26
CA LEU A 7 81.93 17.06 16.33
C LEU A 7 81.06 15.79 16.14
N THR A 8 81.21 14.90 17.12
CA THR A 8 80.17 14.14 17.84
C THR A 8 79.28 13.15 17.09
N ALA A 9 79.49 11.87 17.43
CA ALA A 9 78.58 10.76 17.20
C ALA A 9 77.35 10.86 18.12
N ALA A 10 76.17 10.56 17.58
CA ALA A 10 75.03 10.10 18.36
C ALA A 10 74.32 8.96 17.62
N LEU A 11 74.25 7.85 18.34
CA LEU A 11 73.65 6.55 18.09
C LEU A 11 72.25 6.61 17.44
N ALA A 12 72.03 5.87 16.36
CA ALA A 12 70.68 5.52 15.89
C ALA A 12 70.63 4.02 15.55
N LEU A 13 69.76 3.31 16.29
CA LEU A 13 69.43 1.89 16.17
C LEU A 13 69.00 1.53 14.73
N PHE A 14 69.56 0.43 14.20
CA PHE A 14 69.02 -0.27 13.04
C PHE A 14 67.79 -1.08 13.45
N ILE A 15 66.60 -0.64 13.04
CA ILE A 15 65.40 -1.49 12.97
C ILE A 15 65.16 -1.77 11.49
N SER A 16 65.32 -3.03 11.10
CA SER A 16 65.00 -3.53 9.76
C SER A 16 63.49 -3.42 9.52
N LEU A 17 63.07 -2.41 8.75
CA LEU A 17 61.72 -2.32 8.21
C LEU A 17 61.60 -3.26 7.01
N SER A 18 60.92 -4.39 7.21
CA SER A 18 60.29 -5.15 6.12
C SER A 18 59.31 -4.23 5.37
N PRO A 19 59.14 -4.38 4.05
CA PRO A 19 58.21 -3.55 3.30
C PRO A 19 56.78 -3.84 3.78
N PHE A 20 56.18 -2.85 4.44
CA PHE A 20 54.75 -2.82 4.71
C PHE A 20 54.05 -2.96 3.36
N GLY A 21 53.29 -4.05 3.19
CA GLY A 21 52.29 -4.14 2.14
C GLY A 21 51.36 -2.96 2.30
N ILE A 22 51.24 -2.15 1.26
CA ILE A 22 50.18 -1.16 1.15
C ILE A 22 48.89 -1.96 1.20
N LEU A 23 48.14 -1.83 2.30
CA LEU A 23 46.76 -2.29 2.37
C LEU A 23 46.01 -1.58 1.26
N GLN A 24 45.81 -2.30 0.15
CA GLN A 24 44.87 -1.91 -0.86
C GLN A 24 43.50 -2.03 -0.19
N PHE A 25 42.95 -0.89 0.26
CA PHE A 25 41.56 -0.85 0.67
C PHE A 25 40.75 -1.18 -0.57
N ASP A 26 40.30 -2.42 -0.69
CA ASP A 26 39.17 -2.73 -1.54
C ASP A 26 38.10 -1.71 -1.18
N LYS A 27 37.66 -0.92 -2.17
CA LYS A 27 36.44 -0.13 -2.02
C LYS A 27 35.38 -1.13 -1.60
N VAL A 28 34.98 -1.10 -0.33
CA VAL A 28 33.81 -1.82 0.15
C VAL A 28 32.68 -1.32 -0.74
N LYS A 29 32.26 -2.15 -1.69
CA LYS A 29 31.02 -1.90 -2.41
C LYS A 29 29.95 -1.90 -1.32
N ALA A 30 29.43 -0.72 -1.00
CA ALA A 30 28.20 -0.63 -0.23
C ALA A 30 27.17 -1.53 -0.93
N SER A 31 26.48 -2.35 -0.15
CA SER A 31 25.43 -3.26 -0.62
C SER A 31 24.46 -2.50 -1.53
N GLU A 32 24.19 -3.03 -2.72
CA GLU A 32 23.32 -2.43 -3.77
C GLU A 32 21.83 -2.34 -3.38
N ASN A 33 21.47 -2.69 -2.14
CA ASN A 33 20.08 -2.83 -1.66
C ASN A 33 19.56 -1.64 -0.84
N GLN A 34 20.09 -0.42 -1.05
CA GLN A 34 19.54 0.79 -0.45
C GLN A 34 18.44 1.39 -1.35
N ILE A 35 17.38 1.92 -0.74
CA ILE A 35 16.52 2.90 -1.43
C ILE A 35 17.40 4.11 -1.74
N GLN A 36 17.71 4.30 -3.02
CA GLN A 36 18.72 5.25 -3.48
C GLN A 36 18.21 6.68 -3.40
N ASP A 37 16.92 6.89 -3.72
CA ASP A 37 16.30 8.20 -3.76
C ASP A 37 15.09 8.25 -2.83
N VAL A 38 15.27 8.88 -1.66
CA VAL A 38 14.17 9.22 -0.74
C VAL A 38 13.89 10.71 -0.85
N LEU A 39 12.72 11.08 -1.37
CA LEU A 39 12.31 12.47 -1.55
C LEU A 39 11.06 12.77 -0.73
N ARG A 40 11.12 13.80 0.12
CA ARG A 40 9.95 14.35 0.79
C ARG A 40 9.27 15.40 -0.08
N ILE A 41 7.95 15.30 -0.22
CA ILE A 41 7.08 16.25 -0.93
C ILE A 41 5.97 16.66 0.04
N GLY A 42 6.10 17.85 0.63
CA GLY A 42 5.14 18.33 1.62
C GLY A 42 5.38 19.78 2.02
N GLY A 43 4.32 20.44 2.49
CA GLY A 43 4.35 21.82 2.95
C GLY A 43 4.10 21.96 4.45
N ALA A 44 3.91 23.19 4.91
CA ALA A 44 3.56 23.49 6.31
C ALA A 44 2.15 23.00 6.69
N ASP A 45 1.26 22.89 5.70
CA ASP A 45 -0.08 22.34 5.87
C ASP A 45 -0.51 21.50 4.65
N ARG A 46 -1.67 20.87 4.76
CA ARG A 46 -2.30 20.04 3.71
C ARG A 46 -2.49 20.78 2.38
N PHE A 47 -2.80 22.08 2.40
CA PHE A 47 -3.02 22.86 1.19
C PHE A 47 -1.69 23.08 0.46
N GLU A 48 -0.65 23.45 1.21
CA GLU A 48 0.70 23.59 0.67
C GLU A 48 1.27 22.25 0.19
N THR A 49 1.07 21.15 0.94
CA THR A 49 1.42 19.80 0.46
C THR A 49 0.76 19.50 -0.89
N SER A 50 -0.54 19.77 -1.05
CA SER A 50 -1.22 19.53 -2.34
C SER A 50 -0.63 20.35 -3.50
N VAL A 51 -0.15 21.57 -3.21
CA VAL A 51 0.54 22.42 -4.18
C VAL A 51 1.94 21.88 -4.51
N GLU A 52 2.71 21.41 -3.52
CA GLU A 52 4.02 20.81 -3.77
C GLU A 52 3.92 19.51 -4.57
N VAL A 53 2.89 18.69 -4.32
CA VAL A 53 2.59 17.52 -5.14
C VAL A 53 2.25 17.93 -6.57
N ALA A 54 1.44 18.98 -6.76
CA ALA A 54 1.10 19.49 -8.08
C ALA A 54 2.33 20.00 -8.86
N LYS A 55 3.20 20.79 -8.21
CA LYS A 55 4.45 21.29 -8.82
C LYS A 55 5.39 20.16 -9.24
N HIS A 56 5.45 19.09 -8.45
CA HIS A 56 6.32 17.96 -8.74
C HIS A 56 5.79 17.11 -9.91
N GLY A 57 4.46 16.91 -9.99
CA GLY A 57 3.86 16.05 -11.00
C GLY A 57 3.49 16.73 -12.33
N TRP A 58 3.29 18.06 -12.33
CA TRP A 58 2.72 18.79 -13.46
C TRP A 58 3.41 20.14 -13.69
N THR A 59 3.87 20.37 -14.91
CA THR A 59 4.35 21.69 -15.35
C THR A 59 3.22 22.58 -15.88
N ASN A 60 2.15 21.94 -16.39
CA ASN A 60 0.90 22.54 -16.82
C ASN A 60 -0.22 21.52 -16.65
N SER A 61 -1.46 21.98 -16.49
CA SER A 61 -2.64 21.13 -16.43
C SER A 61 -3.88 21.90 -16.87
N LYS A 62 -4.57 21.41 -17.91
CA LYS A 62 -5.82 22.02 -18.41
C LYS A 62 -6.96 21.81 -17.42
N ASP A 63 -6.97 20.66 -16.76
CA ASP A 63 -7.99 20.23 -15.82
C ASP A 63 -7.37 20.21 -14.41
N ILE A 64 -8.19 20.33 -13.36
CA ILE A 64 -7.82 19.93 -12.00
C ILE A 64 -9.02 19.27 -11.34
N VAL A 65 -8.75 18.44 -10.35
CA VAL A 65 -9.74 18.03 -9.37
C VAL A 65 -9.52 18.86 -8.10
N ILE A 66 -10.59 19.37 -7.52
CA ILE A 66 -10.56 20.11 -6.26
C ILE A 66 -11.39 19.39 -5.20
N ALA A 67 -10.79 19.22 -4.03
CA ALA A 67 -11.40 18.56 -2.88
C ALA A 67 -11.31 19.42 -1.62
N GLU A 68 -12.29 19.25 -0.73
CA GLU A 68 -12.34 19.86 0.59
C GLU A 68 -11.35 19.16 1.52
N ALA A 69 -10.66 19.93 2.38
CA ALA A 69 -9.79 19.36 3.40
C ALA A 69 -9.68 20.20 4.68
N GLU A 70 -10.64 21.04 5.06
CA GLU A 70 -10.62 21.79 6.33
C GLU A 70 -10.85 20.86 7.54
N GLY A 71 -11.51 19.71 7.33
CA GLY A 71 -11.71 18.68 8.36
C GLY A 71 -11.06 17.33 8.01
N ASP A 72 -11.19 16.37 8.93
CA ASP A 72 -10.65 15.01 8.77
C ASP A 72 -11.75 13.95 8.46
N ASN A 73 -13.03 14.37 8.41
CA ASN A 73 -14.18 13.45 8.34
C ASN A 73 -14.83 13.31 6.95
N ASP A 74 -14.58 14.24 6.02
CA ASP A 74 -15.26 14.31 4.70
C ASP A 74 -14.34 13.89 3.53
N PHE A 75 -13.60 12.80 3.74
CA PHE A 75 -12.66 12.23 2.77
C PHE A 75 -13.32 11.51 1.59
N ALA A 76 -14.54 11.00 1.77
CA ALA A 76 -15.09 9.96 0.90
C ALA A 76 -15.38 10.51 -0.51
N ASP A 77 -16.02 11.68 -0.59
CA ASP A 77 -16.22 12.37 -1.87
C ASP A 77 -14.88 12.66 -2.56
N ALA A 78 -13.87 13.05 -1.76
CA ALA A 78 -12.56 13.42 -2.25
C ALA A 78 -11.79 12.24 -2.89
N ILE A 79 -11.85 11.03 -2.31
CA ILE A 79 -11.16 9.86 -2.86
C ILE A 79 -11.78 9.36 -4.17
N THR A 80 -13.09 9.56 -4.37
CA THR A 80 -13.77 9.08 -5.58
C THR A 80 -13.27 9.72 -6.87
N GLY A 81 -12.68 10.92 -6.78
CA GLY A 81 -12.09 11.61 -7.92
C GLY A 81 -10.69 11.14 -8.31
N THR A 82 -10.06 10.22 -7.58
CA THR A 82 -8.65 9.82 -7.86
C THR A 82 -8.48 9.25 -9.27
N SER A 83 -9.30 8.28 -9.67
CA SER A 83 -9.20 7.69 -11.02
C SER A 83 -9.54 8.69 -12.13
N LEU A 84 -10.46 9.62 -11.86
CA LEU A 84 -10.79 10.69 -12.79
C LEU A 84 -9.62 11.67 -12.96
N ALA A 85 -8.99 12.10 -11.86
CA ALA A 85 -7.81 12.97 -11.90
C ALA A 85 -6.65 12.31 -12.67
N TYR A 86 -6.41 11.02 -12.45
CA TYR A 86 -5.38 10.29 -13.19
C TYR A 86 -5.72 10.20 -14.69
N TYR A 87 -6.97 9.92 -15.04
CA TYR A 87 -7.41 9.88 -16.44
C TYR A 87 -7.28 11.23 -17.14
N LEU A 88 -7.63 12.32 -16.45
CA LEU A 88 -7.49 13.69 -16.96
C LEU A 88 -6.04 14.19 -16.95
N ASP A 89 -5.11 13.38 -16.45
CA ASP A 89 -3.72 13.74 -16.18
C ASP A 89 -3.59 15.06 -15.42
N CYS A 90 -4.29 15.19 -14.30
CA CYS A 90 -4.31 16.41 -13.51
C CYS A 90 -4.07 16.19 -12.01
N PRO A 91 -3.60 17.22 -11.28
CA PRO A 91 -3.45 17.14 -9.83
C PRO A 91 -4.80 17.22 -9.10
N ILE A 92 -4.80 16.70 -7.88
CA ILE A 92 -5.83 16.99 -6.87
C ILE A 92 -5.31 18.12 -5.98
N LEU A 93 -5.95 19.28 -6.04
CA LEU A 93 -5.67 20.41 -5.17
C LEU A 93 -6.70 20.50 -4.05
N LEU A 94 -6.27 20.94 -2.87
CA LEU A 94 -7.12 21.01 -1.69
C LEU A 94 -7.64 22.41 -1.43
N THR A 95 -8.83 22.49 -0.82
CA THR A 95 -9.51 23.76 -0.55
C THR A 95 -10.31 23.71 0.75
N LYS A 96 -10.80 24.86 1.21
CA LYS A 96 -11.72 24.95 2.36
C LYS A 96 -13.15 25.06 1.86
N ILE A 97 -14.13 24.77 2.72
CA ILE A 97 -15.57 24.79 2.38
C ILE A 97 -16.02 26.08 1.69
N ASN A 98 -15.55 27.23 2.19
CA ASN A 98 -16.02 28.55 1.77
C ASN A 98 -14.94 29.40 1.09
N SER A 99 -13.72 28.89 0.94
CA SER A 99 -12.62 29.68 0.39
C SER A 99 -11.47 28.83 -0.14
N THR A 100 -10.81 29.33 -1.18
CA THR A 100 -9.58 28.73 -1.69
C THR A 100 -8.38 29.48 -1.11
N PRO A 101 -7.41 28.80 -0.46
CA PRO A 101 -6.16 29.43 -0.05
C PRO A 101 -5.42 30.08 -1.22
N ASP A 102 -4.72 31.18 -0.97
CA ASP A 102 -4.07 31.93 -2.05
C ASP A 102 -2.97 31.12 -2.76
N ILE A 103 -2.21 30.31 -2.02
CA ILE A 103 -1.20 29.42 -2.60
C ILE A 103 -1.81 28.42 -3.61
N VAL A 104 -3.04 27.97 -3.36
CA VAL A 104 -3.78 27.09 -4.27
C VAL A 104 -4.29 27.87 -5.48
N LYS A 105 -4.80 29.10 -5.30
CA LYS A 105 -5.22 29.96 -6.43
C LYS A 105 -4.05 30.29 -7.36
N ASP A 106 -2.89 30.55 -6.78
CA ASP A 106 -1.67 30.84 -7.52
C ASP A 106 -1.23 29.63 -8.33
N GLU A 107 -1.28 28.44 -7.75
CA GLU A 107 -0.95 27.20 -8.45
C GLU A 107 -1.94 26.89 -9.58
N ILE A 108 -3.25 27.05 -9.35
CA ILE A 108 -4.28 26.95 -10.41
C ILE A 108 -3.95 27.87 -11.59
N SER A 109 -3.51 29.09 -11.29
CA SER A 109 -3.17 30.09 -12.31
C SER A 109 -1.88 29.71 -13.06
N LYS A 110 -0.85 29.24 -12.35
CA LYS A 110 0.43 28.80 -12.92
C LYS A 110 0.30 27.57 -13.83
N LEU A 111 -0.52 26.60 -13.43
CA LEU A 111 -0.79 25.40 -14.22
C LEU A 111 -1.57 25.70 -15.52
N GLY A 112 -2.17 26.89 -15.66
CA GLY A 112 -2.93 27.27 -16.84
C GLY A 112 -4.31 26.62 -16.93
N VAL A 113 -4.90 26.30 -15.78
CA VAL A 113 -6.17 25.58 -15.65
C VAL A 113 -7.32 26.25 -16.41
N LYS A 114 -8.17 25.41 -17.00
CA LYS A 114 -9.42 25.81 -17.67
C LYS A 114 -10.65 25.16 -17.05
N ASN A 115 -10.53 23.91 -16.62
CA ASN A 115 -11.63 23.14 -16.06
C ASN A 115 -11.33 22.74 -14.61
N ILE A 116 -12.32 22.90 -13.72
CA ILE A 116 -12.24 22.53 -12.31
C ILE A 116 -13.34 21.51 -12.02
N TYR A 117 -12.95 20.30 -11.67
CA TYR A 117 -13.86 19.24 -11.22
C TYR A 117 -13.95 19.30 -9.69
N ILE A 118 -15.13 19.68 -9.19
CA ILE A 118 -15.39 19.87 -7.76
C ILE A 118 -15.96 18.59 -7.19
N LEU A 119 -15.25 17.97 -6.25
CA LEU A 119 -15.74 16.79 -5.53
C LEU A 119 -16.59 17.21 -4.34
N GLY A 120 -17.79 16.64 -4.27
CA GLY A 120 -18.72 16.83 -3.16
C GLY A 120 -19.78 17.92 -3.39
N GLY A 121 -20.84 17.79 -2.60
CA GLY A 121 -22.00 18.67 -2.64
C GLY A 121 -21.70 20.10 -2.17
N THR A 122 -22.73 20.95 -2.16
CA THR A 122 -22.58 22.35 -1.73
C THR A 122 -22.32 22.52 -0.22
N GLY A 123 -22.52 21.47 0.58
CA GLY A 123 -22.11 21.45 1.99
C GLY A 123 -20.61 21.16 2.18
N VAL A 124 -19.96 20.55 1.19
CA VAL A 124 -18.54 20.21 1.20
C VAL A 124 -17.74 21.33 0.55
N ILE A 125 -18.11 21.75 -0.66
CA ILE A 125 -17.56 22.94 -1.32
C ILE A 125 -18.72 23.84 -1.69
N SER A 126 -18.81 25.00 -1.03
CA SER A 126 -19.92 25.92 -1.13
C SER A 126 -20.24 26.34 -2.56
N LYS A 127 -21.51 26.66 -2.80
CA LYS A 127 -21.95 27.19 -4.09
C LYS A 127 -21.28 28.53 -4.42
N SER A 128 -21.07 29.38 -3.42
CA SER A 128 -20.36 30.65 -3.56
C SER A 128 -18.92 30.47 -4.04
N GLN A 129 -18.22 29.43 -3.57
CA GLN A 129 -16.87 29.13 -4.03
C GLN A 129 -16.83 28.60 -5.47
N GLU A 130 -17.77 27.74 -5.87
CA GLU A 130 -17.94 27.34 -7.27
C GLU A 130 -18.21 28.56 -8.16
N ASP A 131 -19.08 29.47 -7.73
CA ASP A 131 -19.40 30.68 -8.49
C ASP A 131 -18.20 31.64 -8.56
N ALA A 132 -17.34 31.68 -7.52
CA ALA A 132 -16.08 32.41 -7.55
C ALA A 132 -15.09 31.84 -8.58
N PHE A 133 -15.06 30.52 -8.79
CA PHE A 133 -14.29 29.92 -9.89
C PHE A 133 -14.86 30.30 -11.25
N LYS A 134 -16.19 30.23 -11.44
CA LYS A 134 -16.84 30.63 -12.69
C LYS A 134 -16.63 32.10 -13.03
N ALA A 135 -16.70 32.98 -12.04
CA ALA A 135 -16.47 34.42 -12.21
C ALA A 135 -15.03 34.74 -12.69
N LYS A 136 -14.07 33.86 -12.39
CA LYS A 136 -12.69 33.93 -12.91
C LYS A 136 -12.51 33.29 -14.29
N GLY A 137 -13.58 32.78 -14.90
CA GLY A 137 -13.57 32.20 -16.24
C GLY A 137 -13.21 30.71 -16.30
N TYR A 138 -13.20 30.00 -15.17
CA TYR A 138 -13.04 28.54 -15.16
C TYR A 138 -14.37 27.84 -15.48
N ASN A 139 -14.32 26.77 -16.27
CA ASN A 139 -15.44 25.85 -16.38
C ASN A 139 -15.45 24.95 -15.14
N THR A 140 -16.59 24.81 -14.47
CA THR A 140 -16.69 23.95 -13.29
C THR A 140 -17.64 22.79 -13.54
N VAL A 141 -17.24 21.59 -13.15
CA VAL A 141 -18.10 20.39 -13.13
C VAL A 141 -18.17 19.89 -11.70
N ARG A 142 -19.35 19.90 -11.10
CA ARG A 142 -19.55 19.36 -9.75
C ARG A 142 -19.89 17.88 -9.82
N ILE A 143 -19.17 17.07 -9.06
CA ILE A 143 -19.35 15.62 -8.93
C ILE A 143 -19.83 15.38 -7.51
N ALA A 144 -21.14 15.19 -7.36
CA ALA A 144 -21.77 15.04 -6.07
C ALA A 144 -23.04 14.20 -6.19
N GLY A 145 -23.22 13.28 -5.25
CA GLY A 145 -24.46 12.55 -5.03
C GLY A 145 -25.19 13.02 -3.77
N MET A 146 -26.23 12.28 -3.38
CA MET A 146 -26.93 12.48 -2.10
C MET A 146 -26.06 12.17 -0.89
N ASP A 147 -25.12 11.24 -1.05
CA ASP A 147 -24.15 10.82 -0.05
C ASP A 147 -22.87 10.33 -0.74
N ARG A 148 -21.91 9.84 0.05
CA ARG A 148 -20.62 9.35 -0.44
C ARG A 148 -20.74 8.18 -1.43
N PHE A 149 -21.76 7.34 -1.30
CA PHE A 149 -21.99 6.19 -2.17
C PHE A 149 -22.45 6.67 -3.55
N ASP A 150 -23.41 7.59 -3.59
CA ASP A 150 -23.87 8.20 -4.83
C ASP A 150 -22.79 9.09 -5.47
N THR A 151 -22.00 9.85 -4.70
CA THR A 151 -20.84 10.61 -5.24
C THR A 151 -19.84 9.68 -5.94
N ALA A 152 -19.54 8.52 -5.35
CA ALA A 152 -18.69 7.51 -5.98
C ALA A 152 -19.25 7.02 -7.32
N CYS A 153 -20.56 6.80 -7.39
CA CYS A 153 -21.26 6.42 -8.62
C CYS A 153 -21.20 7.55 -9.68
N LYS A 154 -21.36 8.82 -9.29
CA LYS A 154 -21.20 9.96 -10.21
C LYS A 154 -19.79 10.09 -10.77
N ALA A 155 -18.77 9.88 -9.93
CA ALA A 155 -17.39 9.87 -10.38
C ALA A 155 -17.13 8.72 -11.38
N ALA A 156 -17.68 7.54 -11.07
CA ALA A 156 -17.60 6.38 -11.96
C ALA A 156 -18.28 6.62 -13.32
N ASP A 157 -19.44 7.27 -13.33
CA ASP A 157 -20.17 7.65 -14.55
C ASP A 157 -19.35 8.55 -15.48
N ILE A 158 -18.73 9.58 -14.90
CA ILE A 158 -17.92 10.53 -15.65
C ILE A 158 -16.69 9.81 -16.22
N LEU A 159 -16.02 8.98 -15.43
CA LEU A 159 -14.89 8.20 -15.92
C LEU A 159 -15.32 7.26 -17.04
N ASN A 160 -16.37 6.46 -16.84
CA ASN A 160 -16.82 5.45 -17.80
C ASN A 160 -17.29 6.06 -19.12
N SER A 161 -17.91 7.24 -19.08
CA SER A 161 -18.36 7.97 -20.28
C SER A 161 -17.19 8.46 -21.15
N ASN A 162 -16.04 8.75 -20.53
CA ASN A 162 -14.84 9.17 -21.25
C ASN A 162 -13.91 7.99 -21.57
N SER A 163 -13.95 6.95 -20.75
CA SER A 163 -12.93 5.92 -20.67
C SER A 163 -13.53 4.69 -20.00
N LYS A 164 -13.83 3.65 -20.80
CA LYS A 164 -14.45 2.42 -20.29
C LYS A 164 -13.72 1.93 -19.04
N VAL A 165 -14.47 1.84 -17.94
CA VAL A 165 -14.01 1.30 -16.66
C VAL A 165 -13.81 -0.20 -16.82
N THR A 166 -12.68 -0.70 -16.34
CA THR A 166 -12.32 -2.12 -16.49
C THR A 166 -12.35 -2.91 -15.19
N LYS A 167 -12.32 -2.21 -14.05
CA LYS A 167 -12.26 -2.83 -12.72
C LYS A 167 -12.99 -1.97 -11.69
N ILE A 168 -13.47 -2.59 -10.61
CA ILE A 168 -14.07 -1.90 -9.46
C ILE A 168 -13.34 -2.32 -8.18
N TYR A 169 -12.95 -1.35 -7.37
CA TYR A 169 -12.54 -1.57 -5.99
C TYR A 169 -13.71 -1.26 -5.05
N ILE A 170 -14.11 -2.22 -4.22
CA ILE A 170 -15.11 -2.07 -3.17
C ILE A 170 -14.38 -1.84 -1.85
N ALA A 171 -14.58 -0.68 -1.25
CA ALA A 171 -13.95 -0.30 0.03
C ALA A 171 -15.00 0.18 1.04
N SER A 172 -14.63 0.23 2.33
CA SER A 172 -15.51 0.82 3.35
C SER A 172 -15.72 2.30 3.05
N GLY A 173 -16.98 2.73 3.05
CA GLY A 173 -17.33 4.14 2.95
C GLY A 173 -16.99 4.94 4.20
N TYR A 174 -16.65 4.30 5.33
CA TYR A 174 -16.55 4.96 6.64
C TYR A 174 -15.12 5.10 7.18
N THR A 175 -14.15 4.42 6.58
CA THR A 175 -12.75 4.43 7.03
C THR A 175 -11.84 4.78 5.87
N PHE A 176 -11.28 5.99 5.89
CA PHE A 176 -10.60 6.59 4.73
C PHE A 176 -9.39 5.82 4.24
N GLN A 177 -8.70 5.13 5.15
CA GLN A 177 -7.45 4.48 4.83
C GLN A 177 -7.64 3.42 3.74
N TYR A 178 -8.73 2.64 3.80
CA TYR A 178 -8.96 1.53 2.86
C TYR A 178 -9.14 1.98 1.40
N PRO A 179 -10.08 2.89 1.07
CA PRO A 179 -10.18 3.39 -0.29
C PRO A 179 -8.94 4.18 -0.72
N LEU A 180 -8.24 4.83 0.21
CA LEU A 180 -7.04 5.61 -0.11
C LEU A 180 -5.86 4.74 -0.53
N ILE A 181 -5.62 3.62 0.17
CA ILE A 181 -4.64 2.62 -0.22
C ILE A 181 -4.93 2.10 -1.63
N ALA A 182 -6.20 1.87 -1.95
CA ALA A 182 -6.62 1.37 -3.27
C ALA A 182 -6.51 2.44 -4.38
N ALA A 183 -6.44 3.73 -4.03
CA ALA A 183 -6.61 4.83 -4.97
C ALA A 183 -5.55 4.88 -6.09
N PRO A 184 -4.24 4.71 -5.82
CA PRO A 184 -3.23 4.67 -6.89
C PRO A 184 -3.37 3.45 -7.83
N TYR A 185 -3.80 2.31 -7.29
CA TYR A 185 -4.07 1.11 -8.07
C TYR A 185 -5.31 1.30 -8.93
N ALA A 186 -6.38 1.87 -8.35
CA ALA A 186 -7.59 2.17 -9.09
C ALA A 186 -7.33 3.14 -10.26
N ALA A 187 -6.52 4.17 -10.02
CA ALA A 187 -6.08 5.11 -11.05
C ALA A 187 -5.32 4.41 -12.20
N SER A 188 -4.28 3.64 -11.87
CA SER A 188 -3.42 2.99 -12.88
C SER A 188 -4.11 1.85 -13.65
N GLU A 189 -5.13 1.20 -13.06
CA GLU A 189 -5.87 0.09 -13.68
C GLU A 189 -7.16 0.52 -14.39
N ARG A 190 -7.40 1.83 -14.55
CA ARG A 190 -8.68 2.37 -15.08
C ARG A 190 -9.89 1.81 -14.32
N ALA A 191 -9.73 1.66 -13.02
CA ALA A 191 -10.75 1.19 -12.12
C ALA A 191 -11.47 2.36 -11.45
N VAL A 192 -12.60 2.09 -10.82
CA VAL A 192 -13.28 3.04 -9.91
C VAL A 192 -13.29 2.48 -8.50
N ILE A 193 -13.36 3.36 -7.50
CA ILE A 193 -13.64 2.97 -6.11
C ILE A 193 -15.12 3.22 -5.85
N LEU A 194 -15.84 2.18 -5.45
CA LEU A 194 -17.20 2.27 -4.92
C LEU A 194 -17.21 1.82 -3.45
N PHE A 195 -18.24 2.25 -2.72
CA PHE A 195 -18.29 2.07 -1.27
C PHE A 195 -19.31 1.03 -0.81
N THR A 196 -19.07 0.45 0.36
CA THR A 196 -20.02 -0.38 1.12
C THR A 196 -20.07 0.09 2.57
N ASP A 197 -21.16 -0.21 3.27
CA ASP A 197 -21.26 0.00 4.73
C ASP A 197 -20.43 -1.03 5.54
N GLY A 198 -19.78 -1.97 4.84
CA GLY A 198 -18.98 -3.06 5.42
C GLY A 198 -19.77 -4.36 5.60
N LYS A 199 -21.09 -4.37 5.42
CA LYS A 199 -21.95 -5.56 5.54
C LYS A 199 -22.80 -5.79 4.30
N ASN A 200 -23.21 -4.73 3.61
CA ASN A 200 -24.11 -4.76 2.48
C ASN A 200 -23.63 -3.84 1.36
N LEU A 201 -23.92 -4.25 0.13
CA LEU A 201 -23.92 -3.32 -1.00
C LEU A 201 -25.27 -2.63 -1.02
N ASP A 202 -25.28 -1.32 -0.79
CA ASP A 202 -26.51 -0.56 -0.95
C ASP A 202 -27.03 -0.63 -2.40
N SER A 203 -28.31 -0.32 -2.59
CA SER A 203 -28.92 -0.39 -3.92
C SER A 203 -28.24 0.52 -4.93
N THR A 204 -27.71 1.67 -4.48
CA THR A 204 -27.01 2.65 -5.32
C THR A 204 -25.76 2.03 -5.93
N THR A 205 -24.88 1.48 -5.09
CA THR A 205 -23.64 0.82 -5.48
C THR A 205 -23.92 -0.43 -6.29
N LYS A 206 -24.91 -1.25 -5.89
CA LYS A 206 -25.29 -2.46 -6.62
C LYS A 206 -25.72 -2.15 -8.06
N ASN A 207 -26.57 -1.13 -8.23
CA ASN A 207 -27.04 -0.69 -9.54
C ASN A 207 -25.89 -0.14 -10.38
N GLU A 208 -24.95 0.59 -9.76
CA GLU A 208 -23.77 1.10 -10.46
C GLU A 208 -22.88 -0.01 -11.00
N ILE A 209 -22.60 -1.03 -10.19
CA ILE A 209 -21.80 -2.20 -10.61
C ILE A 209 -22.45 -2.87 -11.84
N VAL A 210 -23.77 -3.07 -11.81
CA VAL A 210 -24.52 -3.64 -12.94
C VAL A 210 -24.47 -2.74 -14.16
N LYS A 211 -24.62 -1.42 -13.98
CA LYS A 211 -24.60 -0.42 -15.05
C LYS A 211 -23.24 -0.36 -15.75
N LEU A 212 -22.15 -0.39 -14.99
CA LEU A 212 -20.79 -0.41 -15.52
C LEU A 212 -20.48 -1.72 -16.28
N GLY A 213 -21.17 -2.82 -15.94
CA GLY A 213 -20.98 -4.12 -16.59
C GLY A 213 -19.61 -4.75 -16.32
N VAL A 214 -18.96 -4.32 -15.23
CA VAL A 214 -17.60 -4.75 -14.86
C VAL A 214 -17.67 -6.03 -14.03
N LYS A 215 -16.89 -7.03 -14.42
CA LYS A 215 -16.78 -8.32 -13.72
C LYS A 215 -15.50 -8.48 -12.92
N ASP A 216 -14.50 -7.64 -13.17
CA ASP A 216 -13.27 -7.58 -12.39
C ASP A 216 -13.51 -6.68 -11.18
N VAL A 217 -13.75 -7.28 -10.02
CA VAL A 217 -14.09 -6.56 -8.78
C VAL A 217 -13.15 -7.02 -7.68
N SER A 218 -12.56 -6.08 -6.96
CA SER A 218 -11.70 -6.33 -5.80
C SER A 218 -12.30 -5.70 -4.55
N ILE A 219 -12.43 -6.46 -3.46
CA ILE A 219 -12.83 -5.98 -2.14
C ILE A 219 -11.56 -5.61 -1.36
N VAL A 220 -11.56 -4.48 -0.67
CA VAL A 220 -10.40 -3.96 0.06
C VAL A 220 -10.59 -4.15 1.57
N GLY A 221 -9.91 -5.14 2.13
CA GLY A 221 -9.93 -5.49 3.55
C GLY A 221 -10.47 -6.89 3.85
N SER A 222 -10.24 -7.36 5.07
CA SER A 222 -10.73 -8.66 5.57
C SER A 222 -12.24 -8.68 5.85
N SER A 223 -12.77 -9.82 6.26
CA SER A 223 -14.18 -9.98 6.65
C SER A 223 -14.59 -9.17 7.88
N GLY A 224 -13.65 -8.81 8.75
CA GLY A 224 -13.90 -7.92 9.89
C GLY A 224 -14.15 -6.46 9.46
N ILE A 225 -13.67 -6.07 8.27
CA ILE A 225 -13.86 -4.73 7.69
C ILE A 225 -15.01 -4.73 6.68
N ILE A 226 -15.00 -5.70 5.75
CA ILE A 226 -16.03 -5.90 4.74
C ILE A 226 -16.47 -7.37 4.79
N ALA A 227 -17.62 -7.63 5.42
CA ALA A 227 -18.15 -8.96 5.65
C ALA A 227 -18.33 -9.78 4.35
N TYR A 228 -18.28 -11.10 4.48
CA TYR A 228 -18.49 -12.03 3.35
C TYR A 228 -19.88 -11.90 2.70
N SER A 229 -20.88 -11.36 3.40
CA SER A 229 -22.18 -11.03 2.82
C SER A 229 -22.07 -10.06 1.63
N VAL A 230 -21.05 -9.20 1.57
CA VAL A 230 -20.76 -8.36 0.39
C VAL A 230 -20.24 -9.22 -0.77
N SER A 231 -19.36 -10.19 -0.50
CA SER A 231 -18.89 -11.15 -1.50
C SER A 231 -20.03 -12.01 -2.08
N GLU A 232 -20.96 -12.43 -1.23
CA GLU A 232 -22.17 -13.16 -1.63
C GLU A 232 -23.07 -12.30 -2.53
N GLN A 233 -23.32 -11.03 -2.15
CA GLN A 233 -24.10 -10.10 -2.96
C GLN A 233 -23.49 -9.80 -4.34
N LEU A 234 -22.15 -9.79 -4.45
CA LEU A 234 -21.45 -9.70 -5.74
C LEU A 234 -21.60 -11.02 -6.53
N SER A 235 -21.54 -12.17 -5.86
CA SER A 235 -21.72 -13.48 -6.49
C SER A 235 -23.12 -13.63 -7.09
N ASP A 236 -24.15 -13.09 -6.42
CA ASP A 236 -25.53 -13.03 -6.94
C ASP A 236 -25.65 -12.18 -8.23
N LEU A 237 -24.72 -11.24 -8.44
CA LEU A 237 -24.59 -10.49 -9.71
C LEU A 237 -23.75 -11.23 -10.76
N GLY A 238 -23.34 -12.46 -10.49
CA GLY A 238 -22.42 -13.23 -11.33
C GLY A 238 -21.03 -12.59 -11.38
N ILE A 239 -20.55 -12.05 -10.26
CA ILE A 239 -19.20 -11.49 -10.08
C ILE A 239 -18.49 -12.32 -9.03
N LYS A 240 -17.29 -12.81 -9.34
CA LYS A 240 -16.41 -13.48 -8.37
C LYS A 240 -15.37 -12.46 -7.90
N PRO A 241 -15.57 -11.80 -6.75
CA PRO A 241 -14.64 -10.77 -6.33
C PRO A 241 -13.33 -11.37 -5.87
N PHE A 242 -12.23 -10.69 -6.18
CA PHE A 242 -10.98 -10.86 -5.45
C PHE A 242 -11.05 -10.06 -4.14
N ARG A 243 -10.42 -10.50 -3.06
CA ARG A 243 -10.31 -9.73 -1.83
C ARG A 243 -8.84 -9.41 -1.58
N VAL A 244 -8.50 -8.13 -1.49
CA VAL A 244 -7.19 -7.72 -0.96
C VAL A 244 -7.30 -7.79 0.56
N ASN A 245 -6.90 -8.93 1.13
CA ASN A 245 -7.08 -9.21 2.55
C ASN A 245 -6.17 -8.34 3.44
N GLY A 246 -6.46 -8.28 4.73
CA GLY A 246 -5.73 -7.48 5.72
C GLY A 246 -6.66 -6.95 6.83
N ASN A 247 -6.20 -7.02 8.07
CA ASN A 247 -6.97 -6.61 9.27
C ASN A 247 -6.72 -5.14 9.68
N THR A 248 -5.67 -4.53 9.12
CA THR A 248 -5.30 -3.13 9.35
C THR A 248 -5.03 -2.43 8.02
N PRO A 249 -5.12 -1.09 7.94
CA PRO A 249 -4.67 -0.35 6.78
C PRO A 249 -3.26 -0.73 6.31
N GLN A 250 -2.33 -0.92 7.24
CA GLN A 250 -0.94 -1.26 6.93
C GLN A 250 -0.79 -2.67 6.35
N SER A 251 -1.52 -3.64 6.88
CA SER A 251 -1.53 -5.00 6.31
C SER A 251 -2.10 -5.00 4.89
N ILE A 252 -3.17 -4.24 4.63
CA ILE A 252 -3.78 -4.11 3.30
C ILE A 252 -2.81 -3.44 2.34
N ALA A 253 -2.16 -2.34 2.75
CA ALA A 253 -1.14 -1.67 1.95
C ALA A 253 0.02 -2.61 1.59
N SER A 254 0.50 -3.42 2.53
CA SER A 254 1.52 -4.45 2.28
C SER A 254 1.05 -5.48 1.27
N ASN A 255 -0.20 -5.94 1.40
CA ASN A 255 -0.75 -6.95 0.51
C ASN A 255 -0.95 -6.43 -0.91
N PHE A 256 -1.28 -5.15 -1.09
CA PHE A 256 -1.28 -4.52 -2.41
C PHE A 256 0.10 -4.56 -3.09
N VAL A 257 1.19 -4.26 -2.37
CA VAL A 257 2.57 -4.32 -2.92
C VAL A 257 2.88 -5.72 -3.47
N ASN A 258 2.31 -6.75 -2.84
CA ASN A 258 2.61 -8.15 -3.12
C ASN A 258 1.73 -8.77 -4.21
N ILE A 259 0.72 -8.06 -4.72
CA ILE A 259 -0.14 -8.58 -5.81
C ILE A 259 0.67 -8.61 -7.12
N SER A 260 0.77 -9.79 -7.73
CA SER A 260 1.41 -9.99 -9.03
C SER A 260 0.76 -9.11 -10.12
N GLY A 261 1.58 -8.42 -10.91
CA GLY A 261 1.12 -7.55 -12.00
C GLY A 261 0.93 -6.08 -11.62
N ILE A 262 1.06 -5.74 -10.34
CA ILE A 262 1.15 -4.35 -9.88
C ILE A 262 2.56 -3.83 -10.09
N ASN A 263 2.66 -2.56 -10.54
CA ASN A 263 3.92 -1.91 -10.80
C ASN A 263 4.65 -1.60 -9.48
N ASN A 264 5.85 -2.14 -9.30
CA ASN A 264 6.64 -1.98 -8.08
C ASN A 264 7.94 -1.21 -8.36
N LYS A 265 7.82 -0.01 -8.94
CA LYS A 265 8.97 0.87 -9.23
C LYS A 265 9.47 1.63 -8.00
N GLY A 266 8.65 1.73 -6.96
CA GLY A 266 8.95 2.51 -5.77
C GLY A 266 7.83 2.45 -4.75
N ILE A 267 8.00 3.19 -3.66
CA ILE A 267 6.99 3.34 -2.60
C ILE A 267 6.64 4.80 -2.37
N SER A 268 5.42 5.05 -1.90
CA SER A 268 4.92 6.34 -1.44
C SER A 268 4.47 6.19 -0.01
N VAL A 269 5.07 6.91 0.91
CA VAL A 269 4.84 6.81 2.35
C VAL A 269 4.01 8.01 2.79
N VAL A 270 2.86 7.73 3.41
CA VAL A 270 1.87 8.72 3.83
C VAL A 270 1.41 8.44 5.26
N SER A 271 0.90 9.45 5.96
CA SER A 271 0.35 9.26 7.31
C SER A 271 -0.93 8.40 7.29
N ASP A 272 -1.08 7.50 8.27
CA ASP A 272 -2.31 6.74 8.50
C ASP A 272 -3.35 7.50 9.34
N LYS A 273 -2.95 8.65 9.91
CA LYS A 273 -3.76 9.52 10.77
C LYS A 273 -4.42 10.67 9.98
N MET A 274 -3.84 11.05 8.84
CA MET A 274 -4.28 12.22 8.06
C MET A 274 -4.41 11.88 6.56
N PHE A 275 -5.65 11.92 6.06
CA PHE A 275 -5.96 11.62 4.66
C PHE A 275 -5.52 12.65 3.60
N PRO A 276 -5.45 13.98 3.86
CA PRO A 276 -5.32 14.95 2.77
C PRO A 276 -4.00 14.87 1.99
N ASP A 277 -2.89 14.67 2.69
CA ASP A 277 -1.56 14.52 2.07
C ASP A 277 -1.54 13.27 1.19
N ALA A 278 -2.10 12.16 1.69
CA ALA A 278 -2.22 10.92 0.95
C ALA A 278 -3.15 11.03 -0.26
N LEU A 279 -4.26 11.77 -0.15
CA LEU A 279 -5.18 12.01 -1.25
C LEU A 279 -4.47 12.74 -2.40
N SER A 280 -3.81 13.86 -2.09
CA SER A 280 -3.08 14.62 -3.11
C SER A 280 -1.93 13.80 -3.72
N ALA A 281 -1.25 12.98 -2.90
CA ALA A 281 -0.19 12.08 -3.33
C ALA A 281 -0.66 10.97 -4.30
N SER A 282 -1.91 10.50 -4.18
CA SER A 282 -2.40 9.28 -4.84
C SER A 282 -2.15 9.26 -6.36
N ILE A 283 -2.30 10.39 -7.04
CA ILE A 283 -2.09 10.51 -8.49
C ILE A 283 -0.61 10.45 -8.84
N LEU A 284 0.25 11.13 -8.07
CA LEU A 284 1.69 11.10 -8.30
C LEU A 284 2.26 9.70 -8.00
N THR A 285 1.75 9.04 -6.97
CA THR A 285 2.04 7.62 -6.68
C THR A 285 1.70 6.73 -7.89
N ALA A 286 0.48 6.87 -8.45
CA ALA A 286 0.06 6.11 -9.62
C ALA A 286 0.90 6.42 -10.87
N LYS A 287 1.22 7.70 -11.13
CA LYS A 287 2.02 8.12 -12.31
C LYS A 287 3.43 7.53 -12.30
N ASN A 288 4.04 7.41 -11.13
CA ASN A 288 5.36 6.82 -10.97
C ASN A 288 5.33 5.29 -10.91
N GLY A 289 4.14 4.69 -10.79
CA GLY A 289 4.00 3.26 -10.57
C GLY A 289 4.57 2.83 -9.22
N TYR A 290 4.36 3.65 -8.21
CA TYR A 290 4.76 3.39 -6.84
C TYR A 290 3.58 2.80 -6.06
N ASN A 291 3.89 2.12 -4.97
CA ASN A 291 2.92 1.56 -4.05
C ASN A 291 2.70 2.48 -2.85
N MET A 292 1.45 2.76 -2.47
CA MET A 292 1.15 3.60 -1.30
C MET A 292 1.19 2.78 0.00
N LEU A 293 1.97 3.25 0.98
CA LEU A 293 2.15 2.69 2.30
C LEU A 293 1.75 3.71 3.36
N LEU A 294 0.96 3.28 4.34
CA LEU A 294 0.47 4.12 5.43
C LEU A 294 1.32 3.93 6.68
N VAL A 295 1.77 5.01 7.31
CA VAL A 295 2.59 4.94 8.52
C VAL A 295 1.96 5.75 9.64
N GLY A 296 2.01 5.16 10.84
CA GLY A 296 1.74 5.87 12.08
C GLY A 296 3.06 6.42 12.64
N ASP A 297 3.41 6.00 13.85
CA ASP A 297 4.65 6.44 14.51
C ASP A 297 5.87 5.60 14.09
N GLU A 298 5.64 4.47 13.43
CA GLU A 298 6.66 3.52 12.99
C GLU A 298 6.44 3.08 11.53
N PHE A 299 7.52 2.68 10.88
CA PHE A 299 7.49 2.04 9.56
C PHE A 299 7.50 0.51 9.72
N ASN A 300 6.34 -0.12 9.56
CA ASN A 300 6.15 -1.55 9.83
C ASN A 300 5.94 -2.37 8.57
N TYR A 301 6.80 -2.16 7.57
CA TYR A 301 6.74 -2.85 6.28
C TYR A 301 8.04 -3.58 5.97
N THR A 302 7.90 -4.77 5.41
CA THR A 302 8.97 -5.47 4.70
C THR A 302 8.95 -5.02 3.25
N ILE A 303 10.04 -4.38 2.79
CA ILE A 303 10.18 -3.91 1.42
C ILE A 303 11.19 -4.78 0.68
N ASN A 304 10.83 -5.21 -0.53
CA ASN A 304 11.73 -5.98 -1.40
C ASN A 304 12.91 -5.09 -1.86
N ASN A 305 14.10 -5.68 -1.96
CA ASN A 305 15.34 -5.05 -2.45
C ASN A 305 15.24 -4.34 -3.81
N ASN A 306 14.23 -4.66 -4.61
CA ASN A 306 14.02 -4.04 -5.92
C ASN A 306 13.43 -2.62 -5.84
N VAL A 307 12.93 -2.19 -4.67
CA VAL A 307 12.43 -0.83 -4.46
C VAL A 307 13.62 0.11 -4.29
N LYS A 308 13.83 1.00 -5.27
CA LYS A 308 14.96 1.95 -5.28
C LYS A 308 14.57 3.40 -5.01
N HIS A 309 13.27 3.71 -5.06
CA HIS A 309 12.76 5.07 -4.92
C HIS A 309 11.63 5.12 -3.91
N ALA A 310 11.64 6.14 -3.06
CA ALA A 310 10.59 6.42 -2.10
C ALA A 310 10.20 7.89 -2.13
N PHE A 311 8.89 8.14 -2.19
CA PHE A 311 8.33 9.44 -1.85
C PHE A 311 7.78 9.42 -0.44
N ILE A 312 8.00 10.51 0.30
CA ILE A 312 7.37 10.75 1.60
C ILE A 312 6.49 11.98 1.45
N PHE A 313 5.19 11.84 1.69
CA PHE A 313 4.25 12.94 1.51
C PHE A 313 3.88 13.59 2.83
N GLY A 314 3.83 14.91 2.83
CA GLY A 314 3.53 15.72 3.99
C GLY A 314 4.77 16.15 4.79
N GLY A 315 4.55 17.09 5.70
CA GLY A 315 5.57 17.59 6.63
C GLY A 315 5.97 16.55 7.69
N THR A 316 6.90 16.93 8.57
CA THR A 316 7.43 16.05 9.63
C THR A 316 6.40 15.68 10.69
N GLY A 317 5.33 16.47 10.83
CA GLY A 317 4.17 16.13 11.67
C GLY A 317 3.26 15.05 11.07
N ALA A 318 3.32 14.83 9.75
CA ALA A 318 2.57 13.78 9.06
C ALA A 318 3.37 12.46 9.00
N VAL A 319 4.63 12.56 8.57
CA VAL A 319 5.59 11.44 8.55
C VAL A 319 6.90 11.93 9.17
N SER A 320 7.29 11.36 10.30
CA SER A 320 8.42 11.83 11.09
C SER A 320 9.78 11.70 10.36
N ASP A 321 10.76 12.50 10.78
CA ASP A 321 12.15 12.37 10.32
C ASP A 321 12.75 11.01 10.69
N SER A 322 12.28 10.41 11.80
CA SER A 322 12.69 9.05 12.20
C SER A 322 12.31 8.03 11.13
N ILE A 323 11.07 8.09 10.62
CA ILE A 323 10.60 7.21 9.55
C ILE A 323 11.38 7.48 8.26
N GLU A 324 11.60 8.74 7.89
CA GLU A 324 12.40 9.08 6.71
C GLU A 324 13.82 8.52 6.80
N ASN A 325 14.47 8.68 7.95
CA ASN A 325 15.81 8.16 8.19
C ASN A 325 15.82 6.63 8.19
N TYR A 326 14.78 5.98 8.72
CA TYR A 326 14.63 4.53 8.63
C TYR A 326 14.55 4.08 7.17
N ILE A 327 13.71 4.71 6.35
CA ILE A 327 13.54 4.39 4.92
C ILE A 327 14.86 4.55 4.15
N LYS A 328 15.61 5.63 4.40
CA LYS A 328 16.95 5.85 3.80
C LYS A 328 17.96 4.74 4.14
N ASN A 329 17.75 4.03 5.25
CA ASN A 329 18.61 2.96 5.74
C ASN A 329 18.00 1.55 5.58
N LEU A 330 16.83 1.42 4.94
CA LEU A 330 16.20 0.13 4.66
C LEU A 330 17.18 -0.79 3.91
N GLY A 331 17.18 -2.07 4.29
CA GLY A 331 18.07 -3.09 3.73
C GLY A 331 19.45 -3.19 4.39
N ASN A 332 19.80 -2.31 5.33
CA ASN A 332 21.09 -2.31 6.04
C ASN A 332 21.00 -2.61 7.54
N THR A 333 19.82 -2.58 8.15
CA THR A 333 19.64 -2.87 9.58
C THR A 333 18.88 -4.18 9.77
N LYS A 334 19.37 -5.02 10.67
CA LYS A 334 18.66 -6.25 11.08
C LYS A 334 17.74 -6.02 12.29
N ASP A 335 17.65 -4.77 12.73
CA ASP A 335 16.76 -4.38 13.82
C ASP A 335 15.32 -4.53 13.36
N ILE A 336 14.57 -5.35 14.09
CA ILE A 336 13.15 -5.57 13.89
C ILE A 336 12.44 -5.49 15.25
N SER A 337 11.36 -4.72 15.32
CA SER A 337 10.55 -4.56 16.52
C SER A 337 9.61 -5.74 16.72
N ASP A 338 9.12 -5.95 17.95
CA ASP A 338 8.18 -7.03 18.25
C ASP A 338 6.85 -6.85 17.48
N ASN A 339 6.45 -5.60 17.23
CA ASN A 339 5.29 -5.27 16.42
C ASN A 339 5.52 -5.61 14.94
N GLN A 340 6.70 -5.36 14.39
CA GLN A 340 7.05 -5.76 13.02
C GLN A 340 7.04 -7.29 12.86
N ILE A 341 7.57 -8.03 13.84
CA ILE A 341 7.52 -9.50 13.85
C ILE A 341 6.06 -9.99 13.89
N TYR A 342 5.23 -9.38 14.75
CA TYR A 342 3.81 -9.72 14.84
C TYR A 342 3.05 -9.46 13.52
N GLN A 343 3.29 -8.32 12.87
CA GLN A 343 2.67 -8.01 11.58
C GLN A 343 3.12 -8.97 10.48
N LEU A 344 4.40 -9.37 10.45
CA LEU A 344 4.88 -10.38 9.50
C LEU A 344 4.11 -11.69 9.67
N LEU A 345 3.95 -12.17 10.91
CA LEU A 345 3.19 -13.37 11.22
C LEU A 345 1.71 -13.23 10.78
N GLU A 346 1.04 -12.16 11.17
CA GLU A 346 -0.38 -11.98 10.88
C GLU A 346 -0.63 -11.84 9.37
N ASN A 347 0.21 -11.08 8.65
CA ASN A 347 0.09 -10.93 7.20
C ASN A 347 0.34 -12.25 6.46
N SER A 348 1.29 -13.06 6.94
CA SER A 348 1.60 -14.37 6.36
C SER A 348 0.41 -15.34 6.49
N ARG A 349 -0.25 -15.32 7.65
CA ARG A 349 -1.47 -16.10 7.93
C ARG A 349 -2.64 -15.67 7.06
N LEU A 350 -2.87 -14.34 6.96
CA LEU A 350 -3.92 -13.78 6.12
C LEU A 350 -3.69 -14.05 4.63
N ALA A 351 -2.43 -14.10 4.19
CA ALA A 351 -2.08 -14.44 2.82
C ALA A 351 -2.46 -15.90 2.48
N GLU A 352 -2.16 -16.85 3.36
CA GLU A 352 -2.61 -18.25 3.21
C GLU A 352 -4.13 -18.37 3.26
N GLU A 353 -4.76 -17.67 4.22
CA GLU A 353 -6.21 -17.62 4.36
C GLU A 353 -6.88 -17.12 3.08
N ASP A 354 -6.38 -16.04 2.48
CA ASP A 354 -6.91 -15.45 1.25
C ASP A 354 -6.82 -16.43 0.07
N ILE A 355 -5.69 -17.13 -0.08
CA ILE A 355 -5.55 -18.17 -1.11
C ILE A 355 -6.60 -19.26 -0.88
N ILE A 356 -6.80 -19.71 0.35
CA ILE A 356 -7.68 -20.84 0.70
C ILE A 356 -9.16 -20.47 0.58
N LEU A 357 -9.57 -19.30 1.10
CA LEU A 357 -10.94 -18.80 1.05
C LEU A 357 -11.35 -18.30 -0.32
N SER A 358 -10.40 -17.92 -1.19
CA SER A 358 -10.71 -17.60 -2.59
C SER A 358 -11.34 -18.77 -3.36
N VAL A 359 -11.32 -19.95 -2.76
CA VAL A 359 -11.77 -21.22 -3.29
C VAL A 359 -13.10 -21.68 -2.69
N GLU A 360 -13.49 -21.16 -1.53
CA GLU A 360 -14.71 -21.57 -0.84
C GLU A 360 -15.94 -21.05 -1.58
N CYS A 361 -16.39 -21.82 -2.57
CA CYS A 361 -17.75 -21.70 -3.08
C CYS A 361 -18.61 -22.81 -2.47
N LYS A 362 -19.62 -22.40 -1.69
CA LYS A 362 -20.77 -23.25 -1.33
C LYS A 362 -21.69 -23.49 -2.55
N SER A 363 -21.13 -23.90 -3.69
CA SER A 363 -21.93 -24.32 -4.85
C SER A 363 -21.64 -25.77 -5.21
N SER A 364 -22.61 -26.37 -5.89
CA SER A 364 -22.86 -27.81 -6.05
C SER A 364 -21.63 -28.72 -6.19
N LYS A 365 -21.78 -29.96 -5.69
CA LYS A 365 -20.81 -31.07 -5.63
C LYS A 365 -20.03 -31.42 -6.92
N ASP A 366 -20.25 -30.72 -8.04
CA ASP A 366 -19.75 -31.13 -9.36
C ASP A 366 -19.00 -30.02 -10.15
N GLU A 367 -18.91 -28.78 -9.67
CA GLU A 367 -18.26 -27.70 -10.44
C GLU A 367 -16.82 -27.44 -9.96
N LYS A 368 -15.85 -27.51 -10.90
CA LYS A 368 -14.47 -27.06 -10.65
C LYS A 368 -14.43 -25.54 -10.63
N ILE A 369 -13.91 -24.96 -9.55
CA ILE A 369 -13.94 -23.50 -9.36
C ILE A 369 -12.58 -22.94 -9.80
N PRO A 370 -12.53 -22.05 -10.81
CA PRO A 370 -11.30 -21.37 -11.18
C PRO A 370 -10.79 -20.49 -10.03
N MET A 371 -9.49 -20.60 -9.74
CA MET A 371 -8.82 -19.68 -8.82
C MET A 371 -8.85 -18.25 -9.39
N PRO A 372 -8.82 -17.21 -8.54
CA PRO A 372 -8.57 -15.85 -8.99
C PRO A 372 -7.26 -15.74 -9.80
N LYS A 373 -7.18 -14.77 -10.72
CA LYS A 373 -6.01 -14.59 -11.61
C LYS A 373 -4.67 -14.44 -10.89
N GLN A 374 -4.63 -13.90 -9.66
CA GLN A 374 -3.36 -13.80 -8.93
C GLN A 374 -2.96 -15.11 -8.22
N TYR A 375 -3.83 -16.12 -8.18
CA TYR A 375 -3.55 -17.45 -7.61
C TYR A 375 -3.74 -18.58 -8.62
N ASP A 376 -3.95 -18.26 -9.90
CA ASP A 376 -4.28 -19.24 -10.94
C ASP A 376 -3.10 -20.09 -11.43
N SER A 377 -1.94 -20.00 -10.77
CA SER A 377 -0.79 -20.88 -11.00
C SER A 377 0.02 -21.08 -9.72
N TYR A 378 0.71 -22.22 -9.62
CA TYR A 378 1.59 -22.51 -8.49
C TYR A 378 2.74 -21.52 -8.36
N GLU A 379 3.25 -20.98 -9.48
CA GLU A 379 4.29 -19.96 -9.49
C GLU A 379 3.81 -18.68 -8.82
N LYS A 380 2.63 -18.17 -9.19
CA LYS A 380 2.06 -16.98 -8.56
C LYS A 380 1.79 -17.15 -7.07
N ILE A 381 1.31 -18.33 -6.64
CA ILE A 381 1.12 -18.61 -5.21
C ILE A 381 2.47 -18.60 -4.48
N LYS A 382 3.50 -19.24 -5.05
CA LYS A 382 4.85 -19.23 -4.47
C LYS A 382 5.43 -17.83 -4.38
N ASP A 383 5.34 -17.04 -5.45
CA ASP A 383 5.81 -15.66 -5.49
C ASP A 383 5.11 -14.81 -4.42
N PHE A 384 3.80 -15.01 -4.24
CA PHE A 384 3.02 -14.31 -3.23
C PHE A 384 3.47 -14.67 -1.81
N LEU A 385 3.63 -15.97 -1.51
CA LEU A 385 4.07 -16.46 -0.19
C LEU A 385 5.54 -16.11 0.12
N SER A 386 6.40 -15.98 -0.90
CA SER A 386 7.83 -15.65 -0.75
C SER A 386 8.09 -14.25 -0.18
N ASN A 387 7.06 -13.40 -0.11
CA ASN A 387 7.13 -12.10 0.57
C ASN A 387 7.17 -12.24 2.11
N TYR A 388 6.72 -13.38 2.64
CA TYR A 388 6.61 -13.62 4.08
C TYR A 388 7.50 -14.77 4.56
N TYR A 389 7.69 -15.77 3.71
CA TYR A 389 8.34 -17.03 4.04
C TYR A 389 9.64 -17.22 3.27
N THR A 390 10.60 -17.93 3.86
CA THR A 390 11.78 -18.41 3.13
C THR A 390 11.39 -19.47 2.10
N ASP A 391 12.19 -19.65 1.05
CA ASP A 391 11.90 -20.58 -0.06
C ASP A 391 11.65 -22.03 0.42
N ASP A 392 12.41 -22.49 1.42
CA ASP A 392 12.24 -23.80 2.04
C ASP A 392 10.89 -23.92 2.78
N CYS A 393 10.49 -22.84 3.47
CA CYS A 393 9.23 -22.77 4.18
C CYS A 393 8.04 -22.71 3.19
N VAL A 394 8.14 -21.89 2.13
CA VAL A 394 7.18 -21.86 1.02
C VAL A 394 7.01 -23.27 0.44
N THR A 395 8.11 -23.97 0.14
CA THR A 395 8.05 -25.34 -0.41
C THR A 395 7.30 -26.31 0.49
N THR A 396 7.37 -26.12 1.81
CA THR A 396 6.62 -26.92 2.77
C THR A 396 5.13 -26.57 2.75
N ILE A 397 4.78 -25.28 2.82
CA ILE A 397 3.40 -24.78 2.77
C ILE A 397 2.71 -25.19 1.45
N MET A 398 3.43 -25.19 0.33
CA MET A 398 2.89 -25.60 -0.97
C MET A 398 2.34 -27.03 -1.01
N LYS A 399 2.68 -27.89 -0.03
CA LYS A 399 2.10 -29.23 0.10
C LYS A 399 0.61 -29.18 0.50
N ASP A 400 0.19 -28.16 1.24
CA ASP A 400 -1.20 -27.99 1.66
C ASP A 400 -2.09 -27.61 0.47
N PHE A 401 -1.51 -26.96 -0.55
CA PHE A 401 -2.16 -26.65 -1.83
C PHE A 401 -2.12 -27.80 -2.86
N SER A 402 -1.72 -29.01 -2.46
CA SER A 402 -1.64 -30.17 -3.36
C SER A 402 -2.99 -30.66 -3.89
N GLN A 403 -4.09 -30.25 -3.26
CA GLN A 403 -5.45 -30.57 -3.73
C GLN A 403 -5.87 -29.76 -4.96
N LEU A 404 -5.19 -28.65 -5.28
CA LEU A 404 -5.47 -27.86 -6.47
C LEU A 404 -5.09 -28.64 -7.74
N THR A 405 -5.91 -28.53 -8.79
CA THR A 405 -5.65 -29.18 -10.09
C THR A 405 -5.61 -28.14 -11.21
N THR A 406 -5.06 -28.47 -12.38
CA THR A 406 -5.04 -27.55 -13.52
C THR A 406 -6.09 -27.90 -14.57
N VAL A 407 -6.77 -26.88 -15.11
CA VAL A 407 -7.62 -26.95 -16.30
C VAL A 407 -7.20 -25.81 -17.23
N ASP A 408 -6.84 -26.14 -18.48
CA ASP A 408 -6.33 -25.18 -19.47
C ASP A 408 -5.18 -24.30 -18.95
N GLY A 409 -4.29 -24.89 -18.14
CA GLY A 409 -3.12 -24.22 -17.56
C GLY A 409 -3.43 -23.33 -16.35
N LYS A 410 -4.68 -23.28 -15.88
CA LYS A 410 -5.08 -22.50 -14.69
C LYS A 410 -5.44 -23.41 -13.53
N LEU A 411 -5.07 -23.01 -12.32
CA LEU A 411 -5.47 -23.72 -11.11
C LEU A 411 -6.98 -23.60 -10.90
N VAL A 412 -7.57 -24.75 -10.57
CA VAL A 412 -8.95 -24.92 -10.19
C VAL A 412 -9.03 -25.81 -8.96
N SER A 413 -9.99 -25.54 -8.10
CA SER A 413 -10.25 -26.37 -6.93
C SER A 413 -11.16 -27.55 -7.24
N PRO A 414 -10.93 -28.71 -6.60
CA PRO A 414 -11.82 -29.86 -6.72
C PRO A 414 -13.21 -29.56 -6.13
N PRO A 415 -14.26 -30.22 -6.64
CA PRO A 415 -15.62 -30.03 -6.13
C PRO A 415 -15.72 -30.35 -4.64
N GLY A 416 -16.33 -29.45 -3.85
CA GLY A 416 -16.44 -29.61 -2.40
C GLY A 416 -15.10 -29.55 -1.64
N GLY A 417 -14.02 -29.16 -2.30
CA GLY A 417 -12.70 -29.00 -1.70
C GLY A 417 -12.69 -27.82 -0.74
N ASN A 418 -12.93 -28.10 0.54
CA ASN A 418 -12.54 -27.17 1.58
C ASN A 418 -11.05 -27.38 1.82
N LEU A 419 -10.21 -26.42 1.40
CA LEU A 419 -8.78 -26.42 1.70
C LEU A 419 -8.52 -26.22 3.20
N GLY A 420 -9.58 -25.97 3.99
CA GLY A 420 -9.60 -26.25 5.41
C GLY A 420 -8.68 -25.35 6.21
N VAL A 421 -9.09 -24.11 6.43
CA VAL A 421 -8.57 -23.34 7.57
C VAL A 421 -9.67 -22.54 8.23
N SER A 422 -9.77 -22.72 9.55
CA SER A 422 -10.50 -21.84 10.44
C SER A 422 -9.45 -21.10 11.24
N PHE A 423 -9.06 -19.92 10.80
CA PHE A 423 -8.33 -19.03 11.67
C PHE A 423 -9.33 -18.32 12.57
N SER A 424 -9.46 -18.78 13.82
CA SER A 424 -10.24 -18.03 14.80
C SER A 424 -9.57 -16.69 15.07
N GLU A 425 -10.38 -15.63 15.12
CA GLU A 425 -9.98 -14.33 15.61
C GLU A 425 -9.49 -14.51 17.05
N GLY A 426 -8.21 -14.24 17.30
CA GLY A 426 -7.60 -14.39 18.61
C GLY A 426 -6.45 -13.43 18.77
N VAL A 427 -6.24 -12.93 19.98
CA VAL A 427 -5.14 -12.01 20.29
C VAL A 427 -3.90 -12.83 20.59
N TRP A 428 -2.80 -12.53 19.91
CA TRP A 428 -1.51 -13.13 20.19
C TRP A 428 -0.75 -12.31 21.22
N THR A 429 -0.35 -12.97 22.31
CA THR A 429 0.52 -12.39 23.34
C THR A 429 1.93 -12.90 23.12
N LEU A 430 2.92 -12.00 23.00
CA LEU A 430 4.33 -12.38 22.93
C LEU A 430 4.77 -12.96 24.28
N ASN A 431 5.21 -14.22 24.29
CA ASN A 431 5.71 -14.89 25.49
C ASN A 431 7.21 -14.69 25.65
N SER A 432 7.98 -14.82 24.56
CA SER A 432 9.43 -14.68 24.56
C SER A 432 9.97 -14.28 23.19
N ARG A 433 11.13 -13.62 23.21
CA ARG A 433 11.97 -13.33 22.05
C ARG A 433 13.41 -13.68 22.38
N GLU A 434 14.04 -14.45 21.49
CA GLU A 434 15.44 -14.85 21.58
C GLU A 434 16.13 -14.60 20.24
N ASN A 435 17.24 -13.84 20.26
CA ASN A 435 18.10 -13.68 19.10
C ASN A 435 19.11 -14.84 19.12
N ILE A 436 18.81 -15.91 18.38
CA ILE A 436 19.64 -17.13 18.31
C ILE A 436 21.03 -16.80 17.74
N ASP A 437 21.05 -15.99 16.68
CA ASP A 437 22.26 -15.43 16.09
C ASP A 437 21.96 -14.13 15.32
N ASN A 438 22.96 -13.57 14.63
CA ASN A 438 22.84 -12.32 13.86
C ASN A 438 21.86 -12.39 12.68
N ASN A 439 21.36 -13.57 12.30
CA ASN A 439 20.47 -13.83 11.18
C ASN A 439 19.22 -14.60 11.60
N THR A 440 19.05 -14.96 12.88
CA THR A 440 17.98 -15.85 13.32
C THR A 440 17.37 -15.35 14.61
N ILE A 441 16.05 -15.15 14.60
CA ILE A 441 15.26 -14.79 15.78
C ILE A 441 14.23 -15.88 16.00
N GLN A 442 14.07 -16.30 17.25
CA GLN A 442 12.97 -17.15 17.66
C GLN A 442 12.04 -16.37 18.57
N VAL A 443 10.75 -16.39 18.26
CA VAL A 443 9.70 -15.83 19.11
C VAL A 443 8.68 -16.90 19.44
N SER A 444 8.03 -16.76 20.59
CA SER A 444 6.89 -17.59 20.94
C SER A 444 5.70 -16.72 21.32
N TYR A 445 4.51 -17.14 20.88
CA TYR A 445 3.26 -16.46 21.16
C TYR A 445 2.22 -17.42 21.73
N THR A 446 1.33 -16.89 22.57
CA THR A 446 0.10 -17.56 23.00
C THR A 446 -1.09 -16.88 22.33
N ARG A 447 -1.96 -17.66 21.66
CA ARG A 447 -3.24 -17.15 21.15
C ARG A 447 -4.31 -17.25 22.23
N HIS A 448 -5.04 -16.16 22.42
CA HIS A 448 -6.19 -16.10 23.32
C HIS A 448 -7.48 -15.79 22.55
N ASP A 449 -8.57 -16.46 22.91
CA ASP A 449 -9.94 -16.15 22.49
C ASP A 449 -10.84 -16.05 23.74
N LEU A 450 -11.43 -14.88 23.98
CA LEU A 450 -12.35 -14.62 25.11
C LEU A 450 -11.86 -15.25 26.45
N ASP A 451 -10.60 -14.97 26.81
CA ASP A 451 -9.87 -15.45 27.99
C ASP A 451 -9.43 -16.93 27.99
N LYS A 452 -9.65 -17.68 26.91
CA LYS A 452 -9.15 -19.05 26.74
C LYS A 452 -7.86 -19.06 25.94
N VAL A 453 -6.86 -19.80 26.44
CA VAL A 453 -5.67 -20.14 25.65
C VAL A 453 -6.10 -21.12 24.56
N MET A 454 -5.88 -20.73 23.31
CA MET A 454 -6.23 -21.52 22.14
C MET A 454 -5.04 -22.32 21.66
N ASP A 455 -3.90 -21.65 21.45
CA ASP A 455 -2.70 -22.26 20.87
C ASP A 455 -1.44 -21.61 21.42
N ASN A 456 -0.35 -22.38 21.45
CA ASN A 456 0.99 -21.84 21.57
C ASN A 456 1.72 -22.04 20.26
N ILE A 457 2.42 -21.01 19.79
CA ILE A 457 3.25 -21.11 18.60
C ILE A 457 4.69 -20.73 18.89
N SER A 458 5.60 -21.31 18.11
CA SER A 458 6.95 -20.80 17.95
C SER A 458 7.18 -20.44 16.49
N VAL A 459 7.64 -19.21 16.28
CA VAL A 459 8.03 -18.68 14.98
C VAL A 459 9.53 -18.50 14.96
N THR A 460 10.18 -19.04 13.93
CA THR A 460 11.58 -18.75 13.64
C THR A 460 11.62 -17.81 12.44
N LEU A 461 12.30 -16.68 12.60
CA LEU A 461 12.60 -15.74 11.55
C LEU A 461 14.05 -15.90 11.12
N SER A 462 14.30 -15.79 9.83
CA SER A 462 15.64 -15.77 9.25
C SER A 462 15.83 -14.52 8.39
N TRP A 463 17.00 -13.90 8.51
CA TRP A 463 17.41 -12.77 7.69
C TRP A 463 17.96 -13.27 6.35
N THR A 464 17.18 -13.12 5.29
CA THR A 464 17.50 -13.58 3.94
C THR A 464 17.07 -12.53 2.94
N ASP A 465 17.85 -12.31 1.88
CA ASP A 465 17.58 -11.27 0.88
C ASP A 465 17.37 -9.89 1.53
N ASN A 466 18.19 -9.54 2.53
CA ASN A 466 18.10 -8.27 3.28
C ASN A 466 16.73 -7.96 3.89
N THR A 467 15.98 -9.01 4.25
CA THR A 467 14.75 -8.87 5.01
C THR A 467 14.54 -10.05 5.95
N TRP A 468 13.73 -9.85 6.99
CA TRP A 468 13.27 -10.92 7.87
C TRP A 468 12.11 -11.67 7.22
N LYS A 469 12.26 -13.00 7.11
CA LYS A 469 11.21 -13.92 6.64
C LYS A 469 10.99 -15.03 7.67
N ILE A 470 9.78 -15.58 7.70
CA ILE A 470 9.45 -16.75 8.52
C ILE A 470 10.10 -17.98 7.88
N SER A 471 10.96 -18.66 8.62
CA SER A 471 11.62 -19.89 8.18
C SER A 471 11.03 -21.15 8.81
N SER A 472 10.30 -21.02 9.93
CA SER A 472 9.55 -22.10 10.56
C SER A 472 8.41 -21.56 11.40
N LEU A 473 7.25 -22.23 11.35
CA LEU A 473 6.10 -22.00 12.22
C LEU A 473 5.67 -23.34 12.84
N LYS A 474 5.63 -23.43 14.18
CA LYS A 474 5.26 -24.65 14.91
C LYS A 474 4.13 -24.36 15.89
N TYR A 475 3.09 -25.19 15.86
CA TYR A 475 1.96 -25.18 16.80
C TYR A 475 2.17 -26.27 17.86
N TYR A 476 1.81 -26.00 19.11
CA TYR A 476 1.99 -26.90 20.26
C TYR A 476 0.68 -27.20 20.98
#